data_AF-A0A1H0A8M5-F1
#
_entry.id   AF-A0A1H0A8M5-F1
#
_cell.length_a   1.000
_cell.length_b   1.000
_cell.length_c   1.000
_cell.angle_alpha   90.00
_cell.angle_beta   90.00
_cell.angle_gamma   90.00
#
_symmetry.space_group_name_H-M   'P 1'
#
loop_
_entity.id
_entity.type
_entity.pdbx_description
1 polymer ?
#
loop_
_entity_poly.entity_id
_entity_poly.type
_entity_poly.pdbx_seq_one_letter_code
_entity_poly.pdbx_strand_id
1 'polypeptide(L)'
;MNEPWMSSLAGEAVYRARVRGCLLGGAIGDALGYPIESSTLDRIRAANGERGVTGFLFAGDSDVARISDDTQMTLFTAEALIRAHQRERLKGIGGAWALLVRWAYERWLETQRHPGPEHAAPPQSGAPTAV
;
A
#
# COMPACT_ATOMS: atom_id res chain seq x y z
N MET A 1 15.96 21.57 -33.05
CA MET A 1 15.86 21.83 -31.61
C MET A 1 15.50 20.52 -30.92
N ASN A 2 16.47 19.89 -30.26
CA ASN A 2 16.25 18.74 -29.38
C ASN A 2 16.64 19.22 -27.98
N GLU A 3 15.66 19.44 -27.11
CA GLU A 3 15.87 19.88 -25.73
C GLU A 3 16.27 18.68 -24.85
N PRO A 4 17.51 18.63 -24.32
CA PRO A 4 18.07 17.44 -23.64
C PRO A 4 17.46 17.15 -22.26
N TRP A 5 16.53 17.98 -21.78
CA TRP A 5 15.87 17.86 -20.47
C TRP A 5 14.44 17.30 -20.56
N MET A 6 13.89 17.12 -21.76
CA MET A 6 12.69 16.33 -21.95
C MET A 6 13.08 14.85 -21.78
N SER A 7 12.80 14.28 -20.60
CA SER A 7 12.91 12.84 -20.40
C SER A 7 12.29 12.13 -21.59
N SER A 8 13.05 11.28 -22.27
CA SER A 8 12.47 10.54 -23.40
C SER A 8 11.27 9.76 -22.89
N LEU A 9 10.23 9.62 -23.71
CA LEU A 9 9.04 8.83 -23.35
C LEU A 9 9.43 7.42 -22.88
N ALA A 10 10.51 6.87 -23.44
CA ALA A 10 11.12 5.61 -23.01
C ALA A 10 11.73 5.71 -21.59
N GLY A 11 12.48 6.77 -21.29
CA GLY A 11 13.03 7.03 -19.96
C GLY A 11 11.93 7.14 -18.88
N GLU A 12 10.84 7.86 -19.18
CA GLU A 12 9.71 7.95 -18.28
C GLU A 12 9.01 6.60 -18.07
N ALA A 13 8.85 5.82 -19.15
CA ALA A 13 8.24 4.50 -19.08
C ALA A 13 9.09 3.56 -18.20
N VAL A 14 10.42 3.57 -18.36
CA VAL A 14 11.35 2.80 -17.54
C VAL A 14 11.27 3.23 -16.07
N TYR A 15 11.25 4.53 -15.79
CA TYR A 15 11.12 5.03 -14.42
C TYR A 15 9.81 4.56 -13.77
N ARG A 16 8.68 4.71 -14.45
CA ARG A 16 7.37 4.23 -13.95
C ARG A 16 7.37 2.73 -13.71
N ALA A 17 8.00 1.95 -14.58
CA ALA A 17 8.13 0.51 -14.42
C ALA A 17 8.95 0.15 -13.16
N ARG A 18 10.04 0.86 -12.89
CA ARG A 18 10.84 0.67 -11.67
C ARG A 18 10.06 0.99 -10.40
N VAL A 19 9.35 2.12 -10.37
CA VAL A 19 8.52 2.50 -9.21
C VAL A 19 7.46 1.44 -8.93
N ARG A 20 6.74 0.99 -9.96
CA ARG A 20 5.73 -0.08 -9.82
C ARG A 20 6.36 -1.40 -9.39
N GLY A 21 7.50 -1.76 -9.98
CA GLY A 21 8.24 -2.97 -9.63
C GLY A 21 8.72 -2.96 -8.18
N CYS A 22 9.16 -1.82 -7.65
CA CYS A 22 9.55 -1.69 -6.25
C CYS A 22 8.35 -1.88 -5.31
N LEU A 23 7.21 -1.24 -5.59
CA LEU A 23 6.02 -1.39 -4.76
C LEU A 23 5.47 -2.82 -4.80
N LEU A 24 5.36 -3.41 -5.99
CA LEU A 24 4.86 -4.77 -6.17
C LEU A 24 5.83 -5.81 -5.58
N GLY A 25 7.13 -5.66 -5.83
CA GLY A 25 8.15 -6.56 -5.29
C GLY A 25 8.22 -6.50 -3.76
N GLY A 26 8.07 -5.29 -3.18
CA GLY A 26 7.95 -5.12 -1.74
C GLY A 26 6.74 -5.86 -1.17
N ALA A 27 5.57 -5.70 -1.79
CA ALA A 27 4.35 -6.39 -1.37
C ALA A 27 4.45 -7.93 -1.49
N ILE A 28 5.12 -8.43 -2.53
CA ILE A 28 5.40 -9.86 -2.69
C ILE A 28 6.34 -10.35 -1.57
N GLY A 29 7.40 -9.60 -1.28
CA GLY A 29 8.35 -9.92 -0.23
C GLY A 29 7.70 -9.96 1.15
N ASP A 30 6.89 -8.94 1.47
CA ASP A 30 6.06 -8.88 2.68
C ASP A 30 5.14 -10.10 2.77
N ALA A 31 4.33 -10.39 1.75
CA ALA A 31 3.41 -11.52 1.77
C ALA A 31 4.10 -12.89 1.89
N LEU A 32 5.34 -13.04 1.42
CA LEU A 32 6.15 -14.24 1.63
C LEU A 32 6.73 -14.34 3.04
N GLY A 33 7.14 -13.21 3.61
CA GLY A 33 7.82 -13.13 4.91
C GLY A 33 6.87 -13.09 6.10
N TYR A 34 5.72 -12.44 5.97
CA TYR A 34 4.79 -12.20 7.06
C TYR A 34 4.36 -13.48 7.81
N PRO A 35 3.99 -14.59 7.15
CA PRO A 35 3.59 -15.82 7.85
C PRO A 35 4.71 -16.48 8.68
N ILE A 36 5.98 -16.10 8.43
CA ILE A 36 7.16 -16.72 9.06
C ILE A 36 8.01 -15.72 9.87
N GLU A 37 7.57 -14.47 10.02
CA GLU A 37 8.36 -13.38 10.61
C GLU A 37 8.89 -13.68 12.02
N SER A 38 8.14 -14.47 12.79
CA SER A 38 8.46 -14.87 14.17
C SER A 38 9.01 -16.31 14.28
N SER A 39 9.28 -16.96 13.14
CA SER A 39 9.77 -18.35 13.10
C SER A 39 11.29 -18.41 12.96
N THR A 40 11.91 -19.39 13.61
CA THR A 40 13.32 -19.71 13.37
C THR A 40 13.48 -20.44 12.03
N LEU A 41 14.67 -20.38 11.45
CA LEU A 41 14.97 -21.08 10.20
C LEU A 41 14.69 -22.59 10.29
N ASP A 42 15.02 -23.22 11.42
CA ASP A 42 14.76 -24.65 11.64
C ASP A 42 13.27 -24.96 11.64
N ARG A 43 12.43 -24.10 12.26
CA ARG A 43 10.98 -24.25 12.25
C ARG A 43 10.40 -24.04 10.85
N ILE A 44 10.92 -23.07 10.11
CA ILE A 44 10.51 -22.82 8.72
C ILE A 44 10.80 -24.05 7.87
N ARG A 45 12.01 -24.64 7.98
CA ARG A 45 12.38 -25.84 7.24
C ARG A 45 11.60 -27.07 7.66
N ALA A 46 11.35 -27.25 8.95
CA ALA A 46 10.52 -28.35 9.44
C ALA A 46 9.09 -28.30 8.88
N ALA A 47 8.52 -27.12 8.72
CA ALA A 47 7.16 -26.94 8.19
C ALA A 47 7.08 -26.91 6.65
N ASN A 48 8.12 -26.43 5.95
CA ASN A 48 8.09 -26.16 4.50
C ASN A 48 9.10 -26.98 3.68
N GLY A 49 9.91 -27.83 4.32
CA GLY A 49 11.02 -28.56 3.72
C GLY A 49 12.34 -27.80 3.74
N GLU A 50 13.44 -28.48 3.41
CA GLU A 50 14.82 -27.95 3.48
C GLU A 50 15.04 -26.62 2.74
N ARG A 51 14.28 -26.42 1.65
CA ARG A 51 14.31 -25.20 0.83
C ARG A 51 13.57 -24.02 1.47
N GLY A 52 12.85 -24.22 2.57
CA GLY A 52 12.01 -23.22 3.22
C GLY A 52 10.81 -22.80 2.36
N VAL A 53 10.37 -21.56 2.52
CA VAL A 53 9.24 -20.98 1.79
C VAL A 53 9.62 -20.78 0.32
N THR A 54 8.88 -21.43 -0.59
CA THR A 54 9.09 -21.33 -2.05
C THR A 54 7.87 -20.81 -2.80
N GLY A 55 6.80 -20.50 -2.08
CA GLY A 55 5.55 -19.93 -2.58
C GLY A 55 4.77 -19.29 -1.44
N PHE A 56 3.62 -18.69 -1.74
CA PHE A 56 2.80 -18.05 -0.71
C PHE A 56 2.24 -19.07 0.27
N LEU A 57 2.19 -18.66 1.54
CA LEU A 57 1.52 -19.40 2.61
C LEU A 57 0.19 -18.70 2.90
N PHE A 58 -0.90 -19.45 2.78
CA PHE A 58 -2.25 -18.92 2.97
C PHE A 58 -2.75 -19.17 4.39
N ALA A 59 -3.53 -18.23 4.90
CA ALA A 59 -4.16 -18.35 6.22
C ALA A 59 -5.54 -18.99 6.09
N GLY A 60 -5.75 -20.14 6.74
CA GLY A 60 -7.02 -20.86 6.71
C GLY A 60 -7.43 -21.28 5.29
N ASP A 61 -8.70 -21.11 4.95
CA ASP A 61 -9.28 -21.46 3.64
C ASP A 61 -9.10 -20.36 2.57
N SER A 62 -8.26 -19.35 2.83
CA SER A 62 -7.98 -18.27 1.88
C SER A 62 -7.12 -18.76 0.71
N ASP A 63 -7.36 -18.23 -0.49
CA ASP A 63 -6.49 -18.34 -1.66
C ASP A 63 -5.67 -17.05 -1.91
N VAL A 64 -5.76 -16.09 -0.97
CA VAL A 64 -5.08 -14.79 -1.05
C VAL A 64 -3.95 -14.72 -0.02
N ALA A 65 -2.75 -14.38 -0.51
CA ALA A 65 -1.59 -14.11 0.33
C ALA A 65 -1.77 -12.77 1.05
N ARG A 66 -1.66 -12.78 2.38
CA ARG A 66 -1.90 -11.58 3.19
C ARG A 66 -0.65 -10.71 3.26
N ILE A 67 -0.82 -9.42 3.00
CA ILE A 67 0.17 -8.39 3.28
C ILE A 67 0.08 -7.93 4.75
N SER A 68 1.18 -7.43 5.30
CA SER A 68 1.29 -6.94 6.68
C SER A 68 1.28 -5.41 6.76
N ASP A 69 1.59 -4.88 7.93
CA ASP A 69 1.80 -3.45 8.17
C ASP A 69 2.91 -2.86 7.27
N ASP A 70 3.92 -3.64 6.87
CA ASP A 70 4.96 -3.22 5.95
C ASP A 70 4.39 -2.68 4.63
N THR A 71 3.54 -3.46 3.95
CA THR A 71 2.89 -2.98 2.71
C THR A 71 1.82 -1.94 3.01
N GLN A 72 1.00 -2.14 4.05
CA GLN A 72 -0.09 -1.23 4.37
C GLN A 72 0.44 0.19 4.64
N MET A 73 1.39 0.35 5.55
CA MET A 73 1.98 1.65 5.87
C MET A 73 2.76 2.24 4.68
N THR A 74 3.37 1.41 3.83
CA THR A 74 3.99 1.86 2.58
C THR A 74 2.96 2.50 1.65
N LEU A 75 1.77 1.90 1.49
CA LEU A 75 0.70 2.46 0.66
C LEU A 75 0.13 3.75 1.24
N PHE A 76 -0.06 3.82 2.56
CA PHE A 76 -0.46 5.05 3.24
C PHE A 76 0.58 6.17 3.08
N THR A 77 1.87 5.83 3.10
CA THR A 77 2.96 6.78 2.83
C THR A 77 2.92 7.30 1.40
N ALA A 78 2.78 6.41 0.41
CA ALA A 78 2.71 6.78 -1.00
C ALA A 78 1.52 7.71 -1.27
N GLU A 79 0.36 7.41 -0.69
CA GLU A 79 -0.84 8.24 -0.80
C GLU A 79 -0.63 9.64 -0.20
N ALA A 80 -0.01 9.75 0.98
CA ALA A 80 0.32 11.03 1.60
C ALA A 80 1.29 11.88 0.76
N LEU A 81 2.32 11.25 0.19
CA LEU A 81 3.30 11.92 -0.67
C LEU A 81 2.65 12.44 -1.96
N ILE A 82 1.76 11.66 -2.58
CA ILE A 82 0.99 12.10 -3.74
C ILE A 82 0.12 13.31 -3.39
N ARG A 83 -0.59 13.27 -2.27
CA ARG A 83 -1.41 14.40 -1.79
C ARG A 83 -0.57 15.65 -1.51
N ALA A 84 0.60 15.49 -0.90
CA ALA A 84 1.52 16.58 -0.61
C ALA A 84 2.00 17.26 -1.90
N HIS A 85 2.44 16.45 -2.87
CA HIS A 85 2.88 16.94 -4.17
C HIS A 85 1.75 17.62 -4.95
N GLN A 86 0.54 17.06 -4.92
CA GLN A 86 -0.63 17.68 -5.56
C GLN A 86 -0.98 19.03 -4.92
N ARG A 87 -0.94 19.13 -3.59
CA ARG A 87 -1.16 20.39 -2.86
C ARG A 87 -0.12 21.43 -3.25
N GLU A 88 1.15 21.06 -3.28
CA GLU A 88 2.24 21.95 -3.69
C GLU A 88 2.00 22.48 -5.11
N ARG A 89 1.69 21.58 -6.05
CA ARG A 89 1.42 21.96 -7.45
C ARG A 89 0.21 22.86 -7.64
N LEU A 90 -0.87 22.63 -6.91
CA LEU A 90 -2.12 23.38 -7.08
C LEU A 90 -2.16 24.68 -6.28
N LYS A 91 -1.50 24.74 -5.13
CA LYS A 91 -1.60 25.87 -4.19
C LYS A 91 -0.29 26.63 -3.98
N GLY A 92 0.84 26.12 -4.48
CA GLY A 92 2.18 26.69 -4.26
C GLY A 92 2.69 26.54 -2.82
N ILE A 93 2.02 25.75 -1.98
CA ILE A 93 2.37 25.57 -0.57
C ILE A 93 3.07 24.21 -0.40
N GLY A 94 4.40 24.23 -0.42
CA GLY A 94 5.25 23.07 -0.13
C GLY A 94 5.38 22.76 1.36
N GLY A 95 6.22 21.76 1.69
CA GLY A 95 6.62 21.46 3.08
C GLY A 95 5.59 20.72 3.95
N ALA A 96 4.38 20.47 3.44
CA ALA A 96 3.33 19.79 4.21
C ALA A 96 3.46 18.25 4.27
N TRP A 97 4.47 17.66 3.63
CA TRP A 97 4.58 16.21 3.48
C TRP A 97 4.65 15.47 4.82
N ALA A 98 5.42 15.97 5.80
CA ALA A 98 5.57 15.32 7.10
C ALA A 98 4.24 15.26 7.87
N LEU A 99 3.46 16.35 7.83
CA LEU A 99 2.14 16.39 8.46
C LEU A 99 1.15 15.46 7.76
N LEU A 100 1.18 15.39 6.42
CA LEU A 100 0.30 14.53 5.65
C LEU A 100 0.62 13.04 5.84
N VAL A 101 1.90 12.68 5.94
CA VAL A 101 2.33 11.30 6.26
C VAL A 101 1.87 10.91 7.67
N ARG A 102 2.02 11.80 8.66
CA ARG A 102 1.50 11.58 10.01
C ARG A 102 -0.01 11.30 9.99
N TRP A 103 -0.80 12.12 9.31
CA TRP A 103 -2.25 11.92 9.21
C TRP A 103 -2.62 10.63 8.46
N ALA A 104 -1.80 10.20 7.49
CA ALA A 104 -1.98 8.90 6.86
C ALA A 104 -1.74 7.74 7.83
N TYR A 105 -0.71 7.82 8.67
CA TYR A 105 -0.48 6.80 9.70
C TYR A 105 -1.57 6.80 10.79
N GLU A 106 -2.10 7.96 11.17
CA GLU A 106 -3.25 8.04 12.07
C GLU A 106 -4.50 7.36 11.47
N ARG A 107 -4.77 7.54 10.18
CA ARG A 107 -5.84 6.81 9.48
C ARG A 107 -5.57 5.31 9.40
N TRP A 108 -4.33 4.90 9.12
CA TRP A 108 -3.95 3.49 9.13
C TRP A 108 -4.14 2.86 10.51
N LEU A 109 -3.75 3.54 11.58
CA LEU A 109 -3.95 3.07 12.95
C LEU A 109 -5.43 2.89 13.25
N GLU A 110 -6.28 3.80 12.75
CA GLU A 110 -7.72 3.68 12.91
C GLU A 110 -8.26 2.42 12.22
N THR A 111 -7.76 2.04 11.04
CA THR A 111 -8.19 0.78 10.40
C THR A 111 -7.81 -0.46 11.19
N GLN A 112 -6.80 -0.39 12.07
CA GLN A 112 -6.42 -1.52 12.94
C GLN A 112 -7.36 -1.70 14.13
N ARG A 113 -8.17 -0.68 14.45
CA ARG A 113 -9.08 -0.68 15.61
C ARG A 113 -10.48 -1.16 15.27
N HIS A 114 -10.81 -1.30 13.99
CA HIS A 114 -12.13 -1.70 13.52
C HIS A 114 -12.06 -3.06 12.83
N PRO A 115 -13.10 -3.90 12.98
CA PRO A 115 -13.16 -5.20 12.30
C PRO A 115 -13.33 -5.08 10.78
N GLY A 116 -13.64 -3.89 10.27
CA GLY A 116 -13.82 -3.59 8.86
C GLY A 116 -14.35 -2.17 8.66
N PRO A 117 -14.50 -1.72 7.40
CA PRO A 117 -15.13 -0.43 7.12
C PRO A 117 -16.58 -0.41 7.62
N GLU A 118 -17.00 0.75 8.15
CA GLU A 118 -18.42 0.98 8.45
C GLU A 118 -19.24 0.80 7.17
N HIS A 119 -20.29 -0.01 7.23
CA HIS A 119 -21.23 -0.10 6.11
C HIS A 119 -22.01 1.21 6.07
N ALA A 120 -21.99 1.89 4.91
CA ALA A 120 -22.84 3.05 4.71
C ALA A 120 -24.29 2.66 5.00
N ALA A 121 -24.94 3.38 5.92
CA ALA A 121 -26.36 3.19 6.17
C ALA A 121 -27.11 3.32 4.83
N PRO A 122 -28.06 2.43 4.52
CA PRO A 122 -28.84 2.57 3.30
C PRO A 122 -29.51 3.96 3.27
N PRO A 123 -29.63 4.59 2.09
CA PRO A 123 -30.25 5.91 1.96
C PRO A 123 -31.64 5.85 2.60
N GLN A 124 -31.91 6.79 3.52
CA GLN A 124 -33.22 6.89 4.17
C GLN A 124 -34.27 7.17 3.09
N SER A 125 -35.12 6.18 2.78
CA SER A 125 -36.24 6.34 1.87
C SER A 125 -37.29 7.24 2.53
N GLY A 126 -37.20 8.55 2.33
CA GLY A 126 -38.19 9.44 2.94
C GLY A 126 -38.03 10.95 2.80
N ALA A 127 -37.12 11.48 1.97
CA ALA A 127 -37.14 12.92 1.70
C ALA A 127 -38.22 13.23 0.64
N PRO A 128 -39.26 14.04 0.97
CA PRO A 128 -40.33 14.35 0.03
C PRO A 128 -39.79 15.20 -1.12
N THR A 129 -40.16 14.81 -2.35
CA THR A 129 -39.92 15.60 -3.56
C THR A 129 -40.78 16.87 -3.47
N ALA A 130 -40.13 18.01 -3.26
CA ALA A 130 -40.80 19.31 -3.43
C ALA A 130 -41.04 19.55 -4.93
N VAL A 131 -42.31 19.78 -5.27
CA VAL A 131 -42.78 20.29 -6.56
C VAL A 131 -42.47 21.78 -6.65
#